data_AF-A0A8I6WS58-F1
#
_entry.id   AF-A0A8I6WS58-F1
#
_cell.length_a   1.000
_cell.length_b   1.000
_cell.length_c   1.000
_cell.angle_alpha   90.00
_cell.angle_beta   90.00
_cell.angle_gamma   90.00
#
_symmetry.space_group_name_H-M   'P 1'
#
loop_
_entity.id
_entity.type
_entity.pdbx_description
1 polymer ?
#
loop_
_entity_poly.entity_id
_entity_poly.type
_entity_poly.pdbx_seq_one_letter_code
_entity_poly.pdbx_strand_id
1 'polypeptide(L)'
;MIRESVKYIRSSPSRKEKFQEIIEQHGVPCRKTLGLDVPTRLNSTYMMIDIAKECRGLFDSLAVQDRRTFQPSFEDWENAEDVCTLLKVFYEATNVTSDTKYPTSNLYFHEMWKVKLTLEHQHYEEDSQMGTTVKYMKRKFKRYWKMSWLSLCIPVILYPQFKLKYIAFRFGLEFGNELQQ
;
A
#
# COMPACT_ATOMS: atom_id res chain seq x y z
N MET A 1 14.89 -0.72 7.11
CA MET A 1 16.15 -0.35 6.40
C MET A 1 16.15 -0.66 4.88
N ILE A 2 15.11 -1.33 4.35
CA ILE A 2 14.97 -1.67 2.93
C ILE A 2 15.14 -0.47 1.97
N ARG A 3 14.48 0.65 2.28
CA ARG A 3 14.53 1.87 1.45
C ARG A 3 15.96 2.39 1.26
N GLU A 4 16.78 2.38 2.31
CA GLU A 4 18.17 2.87 2.20
C GLU A 4 19.03 1.90 1.39
N SER A 5 18.76 0.60 1.43
CA SER A 5 19.40 -0.39 0.56
C SER A 5 19.01 -0.17 -0.92
N VAL A 6 17.72 0.06 -1.20
CA VAL A 6 17.24 0.43 -2.55
C VAL A 6 17.92 1.72 -3.04
N LYS A 7 18.02 2.73 -2.17
CA LYS A 7 18.69 4.00 -2.47
C LYS A 7 20.18 3.80 -2.74
N TYR A 8 20.85 2.92 -1.99
CA TYR A 8 22.25 2.55 -2.21
C TYR A 8 22.44 1.96 -3.61
N ILE A 9 21.67 0.93 -3.96
CA ILE A 9 21.73 0.28 -5.28
C ILE A 9 21.56 1.31 -6.40
N ARG A 10 20.65 2.27 -6.22
CA ARG A 10 20.31 3.25 -7.25
C ARG A 10 21.22 4.46 -7.33
N SER A 11 22.12 4.67 -6.37
CA SER A 11 22.89 5.91 -6.27
C SER A 11 23.98 6.06 -7.33
N SER A 12 24.41 4.98 -7.98
CA SER A 12 25.40 5.03 -9.07
C SER A 12 25.17 3.91 -10.11
N PRO A 13 25.63 4.09 -11.36
CA PRO A 13 25.54 3.05 -12.40
C PRO A 13 26.24 1.75 -11.99
N SER A 14 27.46 1.84 -11.46
CA SER A 14 28.25 0.67 -11.01
C SER A 14 27.54 -0.15 -9.92
N ARG A 15 26.80 0.49 -8.99
CA ARG A 15 26.03 -0.23 -7.97
C ARG A 15 24.81 -0.95 -8.55
N LYS A 16 24.18 -0.37 -9.59
CA LYS A 16 23.08 -1.01 -10.32
C LYS A 16 23.58 -2.22 -11.10
N GLU A 17 24.70 -2.07 -11.82
CA GLU A 17 25.34 -3.16 -12.56
C GLU A 17 25.70 -4.33 -11.63
N LYS A 18 26.32 -4.04 -10.48
CA LYS A 18 26.63 -5.07 -9.48
C LYS A 18 25.38 -5.80 -8.98
N PHE A 19 24.29 -5.08 -8.72
CA PHE A 19 23.04 -5.73 -8.30
C PHE A 19 22.42 -6.57 -9.44
N GLN A 20 22.56 -6.13 -10.69
CA GLN A 20 22.13 -6.85 -11.87
C GLN A 20 22.93 -8.15 -12.07
N GLU A 21 24.25 -8.13 -11.87
CA GLU A 21 25.10 -9.33 -11.87
C GLU A 21 24.65 -10.33 -10.80
N ILE A 22 24.28 -9.85 -9.60
CA ILE A 22 23.76 -10.70 -8.52
C ILE A 22 22.42 -11.34 -8.92
N ILE A 23 21.51 -10.59 -9.58
CA ILE A 23 20.25 -11.11 -10.13
C ILE A 23 20.54 -12.27 -11.10
N GLU A 24 21.47 -12.06 -12.05
CA GLU A 24 21.85 -13.03 -13.07
C GLU A 24 22.47 -14.29 -12.47
N GLN A 25 23.34 -14.15 -11.46
CA GLN A 25 23.99 -15.28 -10.78
C GLN A 25 23.01 -16.20 -10.04
N HIS A 26 21.97 -15.63 -9.43
CA HIS A 26 21.02 -16.40 -8.60
C HIS A 26 19.82 -16.92 -9.41
N GLY A 27 19.68 -16.52 -10.68
CA GLY A 27 18.55 -16.90 -11.53
C GLY A 27 17.19 -16.47 -10.99
N VAL A 28 17.16 -15.53 -10.04
CA VAL A 28 15.92 -15.04 -9.44
C VAL A 28 15.27 -14.07 -10.42
N PRO A 29 14.03 -14.32 -10.87
CA PRO A 29 13.33 -13.38 -11.71
C PRO A 29 12.88 -12.19 -10.85
N CYS A 30 13.77 -11.21 -10.63
CA CYS A 30 13.38 -9.88 -10.18
C CYS A 30 12.65 -9.23 -11.38
N ARG A 31 11.34 -9.50 -11.51
CA ARG A 31 10.56 -9.28 -12.74
C ARG A 31 10.46 -7.80 -13.14
N LYS A 32 10.72 -6.91 -12.18
CA LYS A 32 10.60 -5.46 -12.33
C LYS A 32 11.85 -4.78 -11.78
N THR A 33 12.23 -3.67 -12.41
CA THR A 33 13.35 -2.85 -11.96
C THR A 33 13.06 -2.27 -10.57
N LEU A 34 14.00 -2.46 -9.64
CA LEU A 34 13.94 -1.89 -8.30
C LEU A 34 13.92 -0.35 -8.36
N GLY A 35 12.80 0.25 -8.00
CA GLY A 35 12.57 1.70 -8.00
C GLY A 35 12.62 2.28 -6.60
N LEU A 36 13.23 3.47 -6.44
CA LEU A 36 13.12 4.22 -5.18
C LEU A 36 11.74 4.87 -5.11
N ASP A 37 11.13 4.84 -3.94
CA ASP A 37 9.84 5.48 -3.70
C ASP A 37 9.91 7.01 -3.73
N VAL A 38 8.74 7.63 -3.93
CA VAL A 38 8.51 9.05 -3.70
C VAL A 38 7.83 9.17 -2.33
N PRO A 39 8.48 9.78 -1.31
CA PRO A 39 8.00 9.75 0.08
C PRO A 39 6.57 10.24 0.32
N THR A 40 6.04 11.07 -0.58
CA THR A 40 4.68 11.62 -0.49
C THR A 40 3.63 10.80 -1.21
N ARG A 41 4.02 9.73 -1.94
CA ARG A 41 3.13 8.92 -2.79
C ARG A 41 3.12 7.46 -2.36
N LEU A 42 2.07 7.08 -1.62
CA LEU A 42 1.87 5.72 -1.11
C LEU A 42 2.00 4.62 -2.18
N ASN A 43 1.50 4.86 -3.40
CA ASN A 43 1.60 3.90 -4.50
C ASN A 43 3.05 3.59 -4.89
N SER A 44 3.93 4.61 -4.86
CA SER A 44 5.34 4.39 -5.16
C SER A 44 6.06 3.64 -4.04
N THR A 45 5.69 3.89 -2.78
CA THR A 45 6.19 3.15 -1.63
C THR A 45 5.72 1.69 -1.69
N TYR A 46 4.46 1.42 -2.03
CA TYR A 46 3.95 0.07 -2.27
C TYR A 46 4.78 -0.65 -3.34
N MET A 47 4.92 -0.06 -4.53
CA MET A 47 5.67 -0.69 -5.63
C MET A 47 7.13 -0.95 -5.27
N MET A 48 7.79 -0.04 -4.53
CA MET A 48 9.16 -0.25 -4.08
C MET A 48 9.26 -1.48 -3.16
N ILE A 49 8.36 -1.59 -2.17
CA ILE A 49 8.38 -2.69 -1.21
C ILE A 49 7.99 -4.02 -1.88
N ASP A 50 6.95 -4.01 -2.72
CA ASP A 50 6.46 -5.17 -3.47
C ASP A 50 7.58 -5.80 -4.33
N ILE A 51 8.33 -4.97 -5.06
CA ILE A 51 9.47 -5.42 -5.86
C ILE A 51 10.65 -5.85 -4.96
N ALA A 52 10.96 -5.08 -3.90
CA ALA A 52 12.06 -5.42 -3.00
C ALA A 52 11.88 -6.79 -2.34
N LYS A 53 10.64 -7.18 -2.03
CA LYS A 53 10.29 -8.50 -1.47
C LYS A 53 10.60 -9.64 -2.43
N GLU A 54 10.29 -9.50 -3.72
CA GLU A 54 10.65 -10.49 -4.75
C GLU A 54 12.17 -10.73 -4.79
N CYS A 55 12.94 -9.71 -4.42
CA CYS A 55 14.40 -9.69 -4.53
C CYS A 55 15.09 -9.81 -3.16
N ARG A 56 14.36 -10.22 -2.10
CA ARG A 56 14.84 -10.30 -0.70
C ARG A 56 16.18 -11.03 -0.56
N GLY A 57 16.30 -12.23 -1.13
CA GLY A 57 17.54 -13.03 -1.04
C GLY A 57 18.75 -12.38 -1.72
N LEU A 58 18.52 -11.47 -2.68
CA LEU A 58 19.59 -10.75 -3.38
C LEU A 58 20.17 -9.62 -2.54
N PHE A 59 19.41 -9.06 -1.60
CA PHE A 59 19.91 -8.07 -0.65
C PHE A 59 20.95 -8.66 0.30
N ASP A 60 20.79 -9.92 0.70
CA ASP A 60 21.78 -10.62 1.52
C ASP A 60 23.07 -10.88 0.73
N SER A 61 22.95 -11.37 -0.51
CA SER A 61 24.11 -11.56 -1.40
C SER A 61 24.84 -10.25 -1.68
N LEU A 62 24.11 -9.14 -1.84
CA LEU A 62 24.69 -7.81 -1.97
C LEU A 62 25.47 -7.38 -0.73
N ALA A 63 24.94 -7.66 0.47
CA ALA A 63 25.61 -7.34 1.74
C ALA A 63 26.93 -8.11 1.94
N VAL A 64 27.01 -9.36 1.45
CA VAL A 64 28.27 -10.13 1.45
C VAL A 64 29.31 -9.51 0.52
N GLN A 65 28.88 -9.08 -0.67
CA GLN A 65 29.79 -8.52 -1.68
C GLN A 65 30.15 -7.04 -1.47
N ASP A 66 29.34 -6.29 -0.72
CA ASP A 66 29.52 -4.87 -0.47
C ASP A 66 29.05 -4.46 0.93
N ARG A 67 29.98 -4.43 1.89
CA ARG A 67 29.69 -4.06 3.28
C ARG A 67 29.21 -2.61 3.48
N ARG A 68 29.24 -1.77 2.45
CA ARG A 68 28.74 -0.39 2.51
C ARG A 68 27.23 -0.30 2.28
N THR A 69 26.60 -1.38 1.83
CA THR A 69 25.15 -1.45 1.66
C THR A 69 24.45 -1.60 3.01
N PHE A 70 23.13 -1.39 3.00
CA PHE A 70 22.28 -1.68 4.14
C PHE A 70 21.74 -3.10 4.01
N GLN A 71 21.89 -3.89 5.07
CA GLN A 71 21.28 -5.22 5.17
C GLN A 71 19.99 -5.13 5.98
N PRO A 72 18.81 -5.27 5.36
CA PRO A 72 17.56 -5.28 6.10
C PRO A 72 17.48 -6.53 6.98
N SER A 73 17.06 -6.36 8.24
CA SER A 73 16.91 -7.46 9.20
C SER A 73 15.67 -8.31 8.88
N PHE A 74 15.54 -9.47 9.55
CA PHE A 74 14.31 -10.26 9.46
C PHE A 74 13.06 -9.46 9.86
N GLU A 75 13.16 -8.70 10.95
CA GLU A 75 12.10 -7.83 11.46
C GLU A 75 11.73 -6.69 10.47
N ASP A 76 12.72 -6.13 9.75
CA ASP A 76 12.45 -5.16 8.69
C ASP A 76 11.57 -5.75 7.59
N TRP A 77 11.81 -7.02 7.24
CA TRP A 77 11.04 -7.71 6.21
C TRP A 77 9.64 -8.08 6.68
N GLU A 78 9.47 -8.49 7.94
CA GLU A 78 8.14 -8.70 8.53
C GLU A 78 7.33 -7.40 8.55
N ASN A 79 7.91 -6.31 9.05
CA ASN A 79 7.25 -5.01 9.04
C ASN A 79 6.91 -4.53 7.61
N ALA A 80 7.79 -4.81 6.64
CA ALA A 80 7.54 -4.46 5.25
C ALA A 80 6.41 -5.29 4.64
N GLU A 81 6.22 -6.55 5.05
CA GLU A 81 5.10 -7.39 4.62
C GLU A 81 3.76 -6.79 5.06
N ASP A 82 3.67 -6.39 6.31
CA ASP A 82 2.47 -5.77 6.90
C ASP A 82 2.13 -4.44 6.20
N VAL A 83 3.13 -3.57 6.03
CA VAL A 83 2.98 -2.30 5.30
C VAL A 83 2.59 -2.56 3.85
N CYS A 84 3.22 -3.53 3.18
CA CYS A 84 2.92 -3.87 1.80
C CYS A 84 1.46 -4.30 1.65
N THR A 85 0.96 -5.14 2.56
CA THR A 85 -0.44 -5.60 2.59
C THR A 85 -1.40 -4.43 2.77
N LEU A 86 -1.09 -3.52 3.68
CA LEU A 86 -1.92 -2.34 3.92
C LEU A 86 -1.94 -1.40 2.70
N LEU A 87 -0.77 -1.10 2.13
CA LEU A 87 -0.64 -0.20 0.99
C LEU A 87 -1.23 -0.79 -0.30
N LYS A 88 -1.25 -2.11 -0.44
CA LYS A 88 -1.84 -2.80 -1.60
C LYS A 88 -3.29 -2.39 -1.84
N VAL A 89 -4.09 -2.27 -0.78
CA VAL A 89 -5.50 -1.89 -0.91
C VAL A 89 -5.65 -0.45 -1.44
N PHE A 90 -4.76 0.47 -1.06
CA PHE A 90 -4.73 1.82 -1.62
C PHE A 90 -4.27 1.84 -3.08
N TYR A 91 -3.29 1.00 -3.42
CA TYR A 91 -2.79 0.87 -4.79
C TYR A 91 -3.87 0.33 -5.74
N GLU A 92 -4.55 -0.74 -5.33
CA GLU A 92 -5.67 -1.33 -6.08
C GLU A 92 -6.81 -0.31 -6.26
N ALA A 93 -7.22 0.36 -5.17
CA ALA A 93 -8.21 1.41 -5.23
C ALA A 93 -7.81 2.55 -6.17
N THR A 94 -6.54 2.97 -6.15
CA THR A 94 -6.04 4.01 -7.06
C THR A 94 -6.10 3.55 -8.51
N ASN A 95 -5.71 2.32 -8.82
CA ASN A 95 -5.75 1.80 -10.19
C ASN A 95 -7.17 1.75 -10.74
N VAL A 96 -8.12 1.28 -9.92
CA VAL A 96 -9.55 1.24 -10.31
C VAL A 96 -10.10 2.65 -10.53
N THR A 97 -9.78 3.59 -9.65
CA THR A 97 -10.30 4.96 -9.74
C THR A 97 -9.62 5.82 -10.80
N SER A 98 -8.36 5.52 -11.14
CA SER A 98 -7.57 6.24 -12.15
C SER A 98 -7.77 5.69 -13.57
N ASP A 99 -8.57 4.65 -13.76
CA ASP A 99 -8.91 4.16 -15.10
C ASP A 99 -9.70 5.24 -15.86
N THR A 100 -9.32 5.49 -17.10
CA THR A 100 -9.90 6.52 -17.97
C THR A 100 -10.83 5.94 -19.03
N LYS A 101 -10.91 4.61 -19.16
CA LYS A 101 -11.70 3.95 -20.21
C LYS A 101 -13.19 3.95 -19.91
N TYR A 102 -13.58 4.02 -18.65
CA TYR A 102 -14.99 3.97 -18.21
C TYR A 102 -15.24 4.98 -17.10
N PRO A 103 -16.50 5.46 -16.92
CA PRO A 103 -16.85 6.23 -15.73
C PRO A 103 -16.57 5.40 -14.47
N THR A 104 -15.59 5.83 -13.68
CA THR A 104 -15.17 5.14 -12.45
C THR A 104 -15.86 5.71 -11.21
N SER A 105 -16.56 6.85 -11.32
CA SER A 105 -17.14 7.58 -10.18
C SER A 105 -18.10 6.75 -9.32
N ASN A 106 -18.85 5.83 -9.93
CA ASN A 106 -19.72 4.88 -9.22
C ASN A 106 -18.94 3.79 -8.47
N LEU A 107 -17.67 3.54 -8.80
CA LEU A 107 -16.81 2.58 -8.12
C LEU A 107 -16.06 3.20 -6.93
N TYR A 108 -15.89 4.53 -6.91
CA TYR A 108 -15.10 5.21 -5.88
C TYR A 108 -15.56 4.87 -4.46
N PHE A 109 -16.87 4.89 -4.20
CA PHE A 109 -17.39 4.54 -2.89
C PHE A 109 -17.03 3.10 -2.50
N HIS A 110 -17.14 2.15 -3.43
CA HIS A 110 -16.82 0.75 -3.16
C HIS A 110 -15.33 0.57 -2.84
N GLU A 111 -14.44 1.19 -3.61
CA GLU A 111 -13.00 1.12 -3.38
C GLU A 111 -12.59 1.80 -2.07
N MET A 112 -13.14 2.99 -1.79
CA MET A 112 -12.88 3.67 -0.51
C MET A 112 -13.46 2.89 0.67
N TRP A 113 -14.60 2.22 0.50
CA TRP A 113 -15.16 1.36 1.54
C TRP A 113 -14.29 0.13 1.82
N LYS A 114 -13.69 -0.49 0.80
CA LYS A 114 -12.71 -1.57 0.99
C LYS A 114 -11.51 -1.08 1.80
N VAL A 115 -10.94 0.07 1.43
CA VAL A 115 -9.83 0.70 2.19
C VAL A 115 -10.23 0.93 3.65
N LYS A 116 -11.45 1.44 3.89
CA LYS A 116 -11.98 1.66 5.24
C LYS A 116 -12.00 0.37 6.05
N LEU A 117 -12.63 -0.69 5.54
CA LEU A 117 -12.74 -1.98 6.22
C LEU A 117 -11.37 -2.59 6.50
N THR A 118 -10.46 -2.56 5.52
CA THR A 118 -9.09 -3.05 5.71
C THR A 118 -8.40 -2.31 6.85
N LEU A 119 -8.49 -0.98 6.88
CA LEU A 119 -7.92 -0.19 7.98
C LEU A 119 -8.55 -0.59 9.32
N GLU A 120 -9.88 -0.65 9.40
CA GLU A 120 -10.60 -0.96 10.64
C GLU A 120 -10.26 -2.33 11.23
N HIS A 121 -10.11 -3.34 10.38
CA HIS A 121 -9.74 -4.70 10.79
C HIS A 121 -8.27 -4.86 11.19
N GLN A 122 -7.40 -3.89 10.90
CA GLN A 122 -6.02 -3.95 11.35
C GLN A 122 -5.92 -3.65 12.86
N HIS A 123 -5.40 -4.61 13.62
CA HIS A 123 -5.08 -4.48 15.03
C HIS A 123 -3.57 -4.61 15.23
N TYR A 124 -2.95 -3.59 15.80
CA TYR A 124 -1.52 -3.56 16.14
C TYR A 124 -1.38 -3.11 17.59
N GLU A 125 -0.32 -3.56 18.25
CA GLU A 125 0.04 -3.10 19.59
C GLU A 125 0.28 -1.58 19.59
N GLU A 126 -0.25 -0.88 20.60
CA GLU A 126 -0.32 0.59 20.63
C GLU A 126 1.05 1.28 20.55
N ASP A 127 2.11 0.63 21.06
CA ASP A 127 3.47 1.18 21.14
C ASP A 127 4.41 0.65 20.04
N SER A 128 3.92 -0.20 19.14
CA SER A 128 4.73 -0.66 18.01
C SER A 128 4.91 0.46 16.97
N GLN A 129 6.06 0.45 16.28
CA GLN A 129 6.30 1.37 15.14
C GLN A 129 5.22 1.22 14.06
N MET A 130 4.73 0.00 13.86
CA MET A 130 3.62 -0.31 12.96
C MET A 130 2.31 0.29 13.45
N GLY A 131 1.99 0.14 14.73
CA GLY A 131 0.80 0.69 15.36
C GLY A 131 0.72 2.20 15.21
N THR A 132 1.84 2.91 15.40
CA THR A 132 1.90 4.36 15.18
C THR A 132 1.62 4.74 13.73
N THR A 133 2.19 4.00 12.77
CA THR A 133 2.00 4.23 11.32
C THR A 133 0.56 4.00 10.90
N VAL A 134 -0.05 2.88 11.32
CA VAL A 134 -1.43 2.55 11.00
C VAL A 134 -2.42 3.50 11.67
N LYS A 135 -2.16 3.92 12.92
CA LYS A 135 -2.95 4.96 13.60
C LYS A 135 -2.92 6.28 12.84
N TYR A 136 -1.76 6.68 12.32
CA TYR A 136 -1.64 7.86 11.47
C TYR A 136 -2.46 7.73 10.18
N MET A 137 -2.38 6.59 9.49
CA MET A 137 -3.14 6.31 8.26
C MET A 137 -4.65 6.30 8.52
N LYS A 138 -5.10 5.61 9.57
CA LYS A 138 -6.51 5.60 10.02
C LYS A 138 -7.02 7.03 10.25
N ARG A 139 -6.26 7.84 10.99
CA ARG A 139 -6.63 9.23 11.29
C ARG A 139 -6.75 10.08 10.02
N LYS A 140 -5.77 9.98 9.11
CA LYS A 140 -5.82 10.71 7.84
C LYS A 140 -6.98 10.25 6.97
N PHE A 141 -7.19 8.94 6.83
CA PHE A 141 -8.30 8.38 6.08
C PHE A 141 -9.65 8.86 6.64
N LYS A 142 -9.87 8.76 7.96
CA LYS A 142 -11.10 9.23 8.61
C LYS A 142 -11.39 10.71 8.35
N ARG A 143 -10.36 11.55 8.33
CA ARG A 143 -10.50 12.98 8.00
C ARG A 143 -11.01 13.17 6.58
N TYR A 144 -10.37 12.54 5.58
CA TYR A 144 -10.80 12.66 4.18
C TYR A 144 -12.16 12.02 3.93
N TRP A 145 -12.43 10.87 4.55
CA TRP A 145 -13.72 10.18 4.48
C TRP A 145 -14.86 11.08 4.95
N LYS A 146 -14.74 11.69 6.14
CA LYS A 146 -15.75 12.62 6.66
C LYS A 146 -16.03 13.81 5.75
N MET A 147 -15.03 14.29 5.01
CA MET A 147 -15.19 15.41 4.07
C MET A 147 -15.85 15.03 2.75
N SER A 148 -15.79 13.75 2.34
CA SER A 148 -16.10 13.34 0.96
C SER A 148 -17.15 12.25 0.83
N TRP A 149 -17.51 11.53 1.90
CA TRP A 149 -18.38 10.35 1.82
C TRP A 149 -19.73 10.61 1.14
N LEU A 150 -20.37 11.76 1.40
CA LEU A 150 -21.63 12.15 0.76
C LEU A 150 -21.48 12.26 -0.76
N SER A 151 -20.46 12.99 -1.21
CA SER A 151 -20.16 13.17 -2.62
C SER A 151 -19.80 11.85 -3.31
N LEU A 152 -19.15 10.94 -2.60
CA LEU A 152 -18.83 9.60 -3.09
C LEU A 152 -20.08 8.72 -3.25
N CYS A 153 -21.15 8.96 -2.49
CA CYS A 153 -22.39 8.18 -2.58
C CYS A 153 -23.26 8.55 -3.79
N ILE A 154 -23.24 9.81 -4.22
CA ILE A 154 -24.13 10.32 -5.28
C ILE A 154 -24.00 9.50 -6.57
N PRO A 155 -22.80 9.23 -7.12
CA PRO A 155 -22.67 8.44 -8.34
C PRO A 155 -23.19 7.00 -8.18
N VAL A 156 -23.10 6.42 -6.98
CA VAL A 156 -23.60 5.06 -6.70
C VAL A 156 -25.13 5.04 -6.69
N ILE A 157 -25.78 6.04 -6.08
CA ILE A 157 -27.24 6.17 -6.03
C ILE A 157 -27.81 6.32 -7.45
N LEU A 158 -27.14 7.14 -8.26
CA LEU A 158 -27.57 7.45 -9.62
C LEU A 158 -27.26 6.33 -10.60
N TYR A 159 -26.44 5.33 -10.20
CA TYR A 159 -26.06 4.25 -11.10
C TYR A 159 -27.19 3.20 -11.20
N PRO A 160 -27.75 2.94 -12.39
CA PRO A 160 -28.95 2.11 -12.55
C PRO A 160 -28.81 0.68 -11.99
N GLN A 161 -27.60 0.13 -11.98
CA GLN A 161 -27.28 -1.22 -11.50
C GLN A 161 -27.14 -1.32 -9.97
N PHE A 162 -26.90 -0.19 -9.27
CA PHE A 162 -26.76 -0.15 -7.81
C PHE A 162 -28.01 0.45 -7.19
N LYS A 163 -28.84 -0.40 -6.57
CA LYS A 163 -30.05 0.07 -5.88
C LYS A 163 -29.66 0.73 -4.55
N LEU A 164 -30.41 1.76 -4.16
CA LEU A 164 -30.42 2.38 -2.82
C LEU A 164 -30.23 1.40 -1.66
N LYS A 165 -30.69 0.14 -1.82
CA LYS A 165 -30.48 -0.97 -0.89
C LYS A 165 -29.02 -1.23 -0.51
N TYR A 166 -28.05 -1.10 -1.42
CA TYR A 166 -26.64 -1.34 -1.10
C TYR A 166 -26.09 -0.28 -0.14
N ILE A 167 -26.42 0.99 -0.41
CA ILE A 167 -26.01 2.12 0.43
C ILE A 167 -26.75 2.07 1.77
N ALA A 168 -28.05 1.77 1.76
CA ALA A 168 -28.84 1.59 2.98
C ALA A 168 -28.30 0.44 3.85
N PHE A 169 -27.85 -0.66 3.27
CA PHE A 169 -27.21 -1.76 4.02
C PHE A 169 -25.90 -1.29 4.69
N ARG A 170 -25.04 -0.58 3.95
CA ARG A 170 -23.77 -0.06 4.51
C ARG A 170 -23.99 1.01 5.58
N PHE A 171 -24.97 1.91 5.41
CA PHE A 171 -25.34 2.88 6.43
C PHE A 171 -26.04 2.27 7.63
N GLY A 172 -26.82 1.21 7.44
CA GLY A 172 -27.37 0.43 8.55
C GLY A 172 -26.27 -0.18 9.42
N LEU A 173 -25.18 -0.67 8.83
CA LEU A 173 -24.02 -1.16 9.58
C LEU A 173 -23.25 -0.04 10.29
N GLU A 174 -23.16 1.14 9.69
CA GLU A 174 -22.39 2.27 10.24
C GLU A 174 -23.13 3.02 11.35
N PHE A 175 -24.40 3.34 11.12
CA PHE A 175 -25.21 4.23 11.96
C PHE A 175 -26.33 3.49 12.73
N GLY A 176 -26.62 2.22 12.39
CA GLY A 176 -27.64 1.43 13.10
C GLY A 176 -27.25 1.09 14.54
N ASN A 177 -25.96 1.12 14.88
CA ASN A 177 -25.47 0.96 16.25
C ASN A 177 -25.50 2.27 17.07
N GLU A 178 -25.76 3.42 16.46
CA GLU A 178 -25.90 4.70 17.18
C GLU A 178 -27.34 4.95 17.69
N LEU A 179 -28.31 4.10 17.32
CA LEU A 179 -29.72 4.24 17.73
C LEU A 179 -30.13 3.34 18.92
N GLN A 180 -29.17 2.75 19.65
CA GLN A 180 -29.40 1.96 20.86
C GLN A 180 -28.71 2.50 22.12
N GLN A 181 -28.33 3.79 22.16
CA GLN A 181 -27.92 4.48 23.39
C GLN A 181 -28.91 5.57 23.78
#